data_AF-A0A2P8QEW9-F1
#
_entry.id   AF-A0A2P8QEW9-F1
#
_cell.length_a   1.000
_cell.length_b   1.000
_cell.length_c   1.000
_cell.angle_alpha   90.00
_cell.angle_beta   90.00
_cell.angle_gamma   90.00
#
_symmetry.space_group_name_H-M   'P 1'
#
loop_
_entity.id
_entity.type
_entity.pdbx_description
1 polymer ?
#
loop_
_entity_poly.entity_id
_entity_poly.type
_entity_poly.pdbx_seq_one_letter_code
_entity_poly.pdbx_strand_id
1 'polypeptide(L)'
;MSGADGLVRLTGDLGTAGPAGYAEDAGDRDRSVLGGKAMGLAALLRVGAAIPDTWVVPVGADPTSAALSKLAAVAPRWAVRSSATVEDGTGLSYAGLFRSELDVPATELAEAIAAVRASAHSGRVAAYRERTTVEAGHVEMAVLLQPFRPPVRSGLWLGRGPGRGRLEWTEGSGETLVSGAVTPAWEEWTPEGRTAGSERAAWESGGQSVGAACAKLQKALGVPADLEFAQLDEKLVWLQFRPMTAALGEAPDERVDRRLAERPDGGDQLVRGIAASGGLATARGLRLRDVDDPRWEPGAVLLTEHTDPDWVPLMAEAAALVTAEGGMLCHAAIVARELGVPCVTGVGAAALARLASGRPLAVDGSAGTVAVL
;
A
#
# COMPACT_ATOMS: atom_id res chain seq x y z
N MET A 1 11.82 -20.65 -15.16
CA MET A 1 11.69 -22.12 -15.18
C MET A 1 10.27 -22.49 -14.79
N SER A 2 9.35 -22.71 -15.75
CA SER A 2 8.06 -23.34 -15.43
C SER A 2 8.24 -24.86 -15.48
N GLY A 3 7.76 -25.57 -14.46
CA GLY A 3 7.60 -27.03 -14.57
C GLY A 3 6.52 -27.37 -15.60
N ALA A 4 6.44 -28.63 -16.03
CA ALA A 4 5.39 -29.11 -16.94
C ALA A 4 3.95 -28.84 -16.43
N ASP A 5 3.80 -28.54 -15.14
CA ASP A 5 2.54 -28.29 -14.45
C ASP A 5 2.09 -26.81 -14.47
N GLY A 6 2.89 -25.88 -15.02
CA GLY A 6 2.53 -24.45 -15.15
C GLY A 6 2.63 -23.63 -13.86
N LEU A 7 3.18 -24.20 -12.79
CA LEU A 7 3.39 -23.55 -11.49
C LEU A 7 4.87 -23.56 -11.09
N VAL A 8 5.27 -22.56 -10.29
CA VAL A 8 6.57 -22.49 -9.62
C VAL A 8 6.31 -22.33 -8.13
N ARG A 9 6.89 -23.20 -7.30
CA ARG A 9 6.89 -22.97 -5.84
C ARG A 9 8.02 -22.02 -5.52
N LEU A 10 7.73 -20.97 -4.74
CA LEU A 10 8.72 -20.00 -4.35
C LEU A 10 9.69 -20.60 -3.33
N THR A 11 10.99 -20.51 -3.61
CA THR A 11 12.09 -20.89 -2.70
C THR A 11 13.08 -19.72 -2.58
N GLY A 12 13.93 -19.71 -1.54
CA GLY A 12 14.88 -18.60 -1.31
C GLY A 12 15.97 -18.48 -2.38
N ASP A 13 16.08 -19.47 -3.24
CA ASP A 13 17.08 -19.66 -4.28
C ASP A 13 16.68 -19.03 -5.64
N LEU A 14 15.46 -18.51 -5.77
CA LEU A 14 15.00 -17.75 -6.95
C LEU A 14 15.50 -16.30 -6.91
N GLY A 15 15.96 -15.73 -8.03
CA GLY A 15 16.56 -14.39 -8.17
C GLY A 15 18.05 -14.32 -7.76
N THR A 16 18.91 -13.84 -8.66
CA THR A 16 20.39 -13.83 -8.45
C THR A 16 20.91 -12.63 -7.66
N ALA A 17 20.08 -11.59 -7.49
CA ALA A 17 20.42 -10.39 -6.76
C ALA A 17 20.00 -10.49 -5.28
N GLY A 18 20.90 -10.16 -4.36
CA GLY A 18 20.56 -9.97 -2.94
C GLY A 18 19.56 -8.83 -2.74
N PRO A 19 19.03 -8.62 -1.52
CA PRO A 19 18.04 -7.57 -1.24
C PRO A 19 18.43 -6.15 -1.72
N ALA A 20 19.73 -5.84 -1.75
CA ALA A 20 20.24 -4.59 -2.30
C ALA A 20 20.17 -4.51 -3.84
N GLY A 21 20.38 -5.62 -4.56
CA GLY A 21 20.24 -5.65 -6.02
C GLY A 21 18.79 -5.78 -6.49
N TYR A 22 17.86 -6.21 -5.62
CA TYR A 22 16.42 -6.14 -5.87
C TYR A 22 15.95 -4.68 -6.16
N ALA A 23 16.57 -3.67 -5.54
CA ALA A 23 16.25 -2.27 -5.77
C ALA A 23 16.85 -1.69 -7.08
N GLU A 24 17.86 -2.34 -7.66
CA GLU A 24 18.59 -1.81 -8.81
C GLU A 24 18.17 -2.47 -10.14
N ASP A 25 17.54 -3.65 -10.11
CA ASP A 25 17.28 -4.44 -11.31
C ASP A 25 15.86 -4.28 -11.88
N ALA A 26 15.69 -3.30 -12.76
CA ALA A 26 14.60 -3.25 -13.74
C ALA A 26 14.76 -4.32 -14.86
N GLY A 27 15.84 -5.11 -14.85
CA GLY A 27 16.21 -6.06 -15.92
C GLY A 27 16.31 -7.53 -15.51
N ASP A 28 15.88 -7.91 -14.30
CA ASP A 28 15.93 -9.31 -13.86
C ASP A 28 14.95 -10.18 -14.68
N ARG A 29 15.49 -11.24 -15.30
CA ARG A 29 14.68 -12.23 -16.05
C ARG A 29 13.61 -12.85 -15.16
N ASP A 30 13.90 -13.05 -13.88
CA ASP A 30 12.94 -13.64 -12.96
C ASP A 30 11.78 -12.66 -12.68
N ARG A 31 12.03 -11.35 -12.60
CA ARG A 31 10.98 -10.34 -12.44
C ARG A 31 10.06 -10.26 -13.65
N SER A 32 10.59 -10.37 -14.88
CA SER A 32 9.75 -10.41 -16.09
C SER A 32 8.82 -11.63 -16.16
N VAL A 33 9.12 -12.68 -15.38
CA VAL A 33 8.39 -13.96 -15.41
C VAL A 33 7.50 -14.15 -14.16
N LEU A 34 7.94 -13.68 -13.00
CA LEU A 34 7.28 -13.89 -11.71
C LEU A 34 6.65 -12.61 -11.13
N GLY A 35 6.99 -11.45 -11.65
CA GLY A 35 6.49 -10.14 -11.20
C GLY A 35 7.08 -9.64 -9.87
N GLY A 36 6.75 -8.41 -9.51
CA GLY A 36 7.36 -7.71 -8.36
C GLY A 36 7.13 -8.37 -7.01
N LYS A 37 5.87 -8.66 -6.64
CA LYS A 37 5.54 -9.25 -5.33
C LYS A 37 6.20 -10.61 -5.10
N ALA A 38 6.26 -11.45 -6.14
CA ALA A 38 6.95 -12.74 -6.05
C ALA A 38 8.42 -12.55 -5.69
N MET A 39 9.07 -11.58 -6.33
CA MET A 39 10.47 -11.26 -6.08
C MET A 39 10.66 -10.70 -4.66
N GLY A 40 9.72 -9.88 -4.17
CA GLY A 40 9.74 -9.34 -2.81
C GLY A 40 9.65 -10.45 -1.76
N LEU A 41 8.76 -11.42 -1.96
CA LEU A 41 8.64 -12.62 -1.13
C LEU A 41 9.91 -13.49 -1.18
N ALA A 42 10.56 -13.61 -2.34
CA ALA A 42 11.83 -14.33 -2.46
C ALA A 42 12.94 -13.64 -1.65
N ALA A 43 12.99 -12.30 -1.65
CA ALA A 43 13.93 -11.54 -0.83
C ALA A 43 13.70 -11.76 0.67
N LEU A 44 12.44 -11.84 1.12
CA LEU A 44 12.08 -12.19 2.49
C LEU A 44 12.57 -13.59 2.88
N LEU A 45 12.37 -14.59 2.02
CA LEU A 45 12.87 -15.95 2.25
C LEU A 45 14.40 -16.00 2.41
N ARG A 46 15.15 -15.23 1.60
CA ARG A 46 16.63 -15.20 1.67
C ARG A 46 17.17 -14.70 3.00
N VAL A 47 16.46 -13.80 3.66
CA VAL A 47 16.83 -13.30 4.99
C VAL A 47 16.21 -14.13 6.13
N GLY A 48 15.60 -15.28 5.81
CA GLY A 48 15.01 -16.22 6.76
C GLY A 48 13.67 -15.76 7.34
N ALA A 49 12.98 -14.82 6.70
CA ALA A 49 11.66 -14.39 7.14
C ALA A 49 10.60 -15.45 6.81
N ALA A 50 9.67 -15.67 7.74
CA ALA A 50 8.56 -16.60 7.55
C ALA A 50 7.49 -15.99 6.64
N ILE A 51 7.33 -16.53 5.44
CA ILE A 51 6.24 -16.20 4.53
C ILE A 51 5.24 -17.37 4.44
N PRO A 52 4.00 -17.16 3.99
CA PRO A 52 3.12 -18.26 3.61
C PRO A 52 3.74 -19.12 2.51
N ASP A 53 3.43 -20.41 2.50
CA ASP A 53 3.72 -21.26 1.34
C ASP A 53 3.16 -20.59 0.07
N THR A 54 4.03 -20.36 -0.91
CA THR A 54 3.70 -19.53 -2.07
C THR A 54 3.99 -20.29 -3.35
N TRP A 55 2.97 -20.37 -4.21
CA TRP A 55 3.11 -20.78 -5.60
C TRP A 55 2.89 -19.58 -6.50
N VAL A 56 3.57 -19.57 -7.63
CA VAL A 56 3.46 -18.54 -8.66
C VAL A 56 3.00 -19.21 -9.93
N VAL A 57 1.97 -18.65 -10.58
CA VAL A 57 1.67 -18.88 -11.98
C VAL A 57 2.47 -17.85 -12.78
N PRO A 58 3.55 -18.25 -13.49
CA PRO A 58 4.37 -17.32 -14.25
C PRO A 58 3.59 -16.59 -15.35
N VAL A 59 4.13 -15.46 -15.80
CA VAL A 59 3.66 -14.76 -17.00
C VAL A 59 3.58 -15.74 -18.18
N GLY A 60 2.44 -15.76 -18.87
CA GLY A 60 2.20 -16.59 -20.06
C GLY A 60 2.05 -18.10 -19.81
N ALA A 61 2.15 -18.57 -18.57
CA ALA A 61 1.93 -19.98 -18.22
C ALA A 61 0.49 -20.23 -17.77
N ASP A 62 -0.07 -21.42 -18.00
CA ASP A 62 -1.36 -21.81 -17.43
C ASP A 62 -1.20 -23.08 -16.57
N PRO A 63 -1.73 -23.09 -15.33
CA PRO A 63 -1.62 -24.27 -14.48
C PRO A 63 -2.55 -25.36 -14.99
N THR A 64 -2.05 -26.61 -15.01
CA THR A 64 -2.88 -27.75 -15.43
C THR A 64 -3.95 -28.08 -14.38
N SER A 65 -5.05 -28.73 -14.78
CA SER A 65 -6.08 -29.20 -13.83
C SER A 65 -5.50 -30.15 -12.77
N ALA A 66 -4.49 -30.94 -13.13
CA ALA A 66 -3.77 -31.78 -12.18
C ALA A 66 -2.96 -30.96 -11.17
N ALA A 67 -2.33 -29.87 -11.61
CA ALA A 67 -1.61 -28.95 -10.72
C ALA A 67 -2.57 -28.26 -9.73
N LEU A 68 -3.71 -27.76 -10.21
CA LEU A 68 -4.74 -27.16 -9.35
C LEU A 68 -5.32 -28.18 -8.36
N SER A 69 -5.52 -29.42 -8.77
CA SER A 69 -5.97 -30.51 -7.89
C SER A 69 -4.96 -30.80 -6.77
N LYS A 70 -3.65 -30.72 -7.06
CA LYS A 70 -2.59 -30.84 -6.03
C LYS A 70 -2.66 -29.69 -5.03
N LEU A 71 -2.93 -28.46 -5.48
CA LEU A 71 -3.12 -27.32 -4.57
C LEU A 71 -4.36 -27.51 -3.69
N ALA A 72 -5.48 -28.01 -4.21
CA ALA A 72 -6.67 -28.29 -3.42
C ALA A 72 -6.42 -29.28 -2.25
N ALA A 73 -5.45 -30.18 -2.39
CA ALA A 73 -5.02 -31.08 -1.32
C ALA A 73 -4.14 -30.41 -0.26
N VAL A 74 -3.51 -29.26 -0.57
CA VAL A 74 -2.68 -28.47 0.37
C VAL A 74 -3.57 -27.61 1.27
N ALA A 75 -4.54 -26.91 0.68
CA ALA A 75 -5.43 -26.03 1.43
C ALA A 75 -6.81 -25.90 0.76
N PRO A 76 -7.88 -25.75 1.55
CA PRO A 76 -9.23 -25.58 1.01
C PRO A 76 -9.51 -24.16 0.48
N ARG A 77 -8.79 -23.15 0.99
CA ARG A 77 -8.99 -21.74 0.65
C ARG A 77 -7.67 -21.04 0.38
N TRP A 78 -7.70 -20.09 -0.55
CA TRP A 78 -6.52 -19.49 -1.16
C TRP A 78 -6.65 -17.97 -1.30
N ALA A 79 -5.53 -17.29 -1.16
CA ALA A 79 -5.35 -15.91 -1.60
C ALA A 79 -4.72 -15.96 -2.99
N VAL A 80 -5.36 -15.28 -3.94
CA VAL A 80 -4.96 -15.18 -5.34
C VAL A 80 -4.60 -13.72 -5.61
N ARG A 81 -3.30 -13.41 -5.64
CA ARG A 81 -2.81 -12.02 -5.67
C ARG A 81 -2.12 -11.71 -6.99
N SER A 82 -2.24 -10.46 -7.45
CA SER A 82 -1.43 -9.94 -8.54
C SER A 82 0.05 -10.05 -8.21
N SER A 83 0.88 -10.20 -9.24
CA SER A 83 2.32 -9.94 -9.19
C SER A 83 2.71 -9.47 -10.59
N ALA A 84 2.46 -8.19 -10.88
CA ALA A 84 2.74 -7.65 -12.20
C ALA A 84 4.24 -7.39 -12.38
N THR A 85 4.72 -7.39 -13.63
CA THR A 85 6.11 -7.07 -13.97
C THR A 85 6.52 -5.65 -13.52
N VAL A 86 5.54 -4.75 -13.46
CA VAL A 86 5.68 -3.34 -13.12
C VAL A 86 5.36 -3.00 -11.65
N GLU A 87 4.71 -3.90 -10.92
CA GLU A 87 4.30 -3.66 -9.51
C GLU A 87 5.51 -3.73 -8.58
N ASP A 88 5.47 -3.01 -7.45
CA ASP A 88 6.54 -3.04 -6.45
C ASP A 88 7.94 -2.72 -7.00
N GLY A 89 7.99 -1.80 -7.98
CA GLY A 89 9.23 -1.25 -8.53
C GLY A 89 9.75 -0.05 -7.73
N THR A 90 10.90 0.47 -8.16
CA THR A 90 11.56 1.65 -7.58
C THR A 90 11.04 2.99 -8.07
N GLY A 91 10.25 2.99 -9.16
CA GLY A 91 9.60 4.18 -9.72
C GLY A 91 8.13 4.28 -9.33
N LEU A 92 7.29 3.38 -9.86
CA LEU A 92 5.84 3.36 -9.63
C LEU A 92 5.47 2.14 -8.79
N SER A 93 4.61 2.29 -7.78
CA SER A 93 4.16 1.15 -6.96
C SER A 93 3.04 0.35 -7.63
N TYR A 94 2.22 0.99 -8.45
CA TYR A 94 0.92 0.47 -8.91
C TYR A 94 -0.01 0.04 -7.75
N ALA A 95 0.15 0.67 -6.57
CA ALA A 95 -0.59 0.31 -5.36
C ALA A 95 -2.10 0.28 -5.60
N GLY A 96 -2.71 -0.87 -5.28
CA GLY A 96 -4.16 -1.08 -5.40
C GLY A 96 -4.70 -1.26 -6.82
N LEU A 97 -3.93 -0.98 -7.89
CA LEU A 97 -4.48 -0.97 -9.26
C LEU A 97 -4.86 -2.36 -9.78
N PHE A 98 -4.15 -3.39 -9.35
CA PHE A 98 -4.40 -4.76 -9.75
C PHE A 98 -5.32 -5.49 -8.79
N ARG A 99 -6.00 -6.52 -9.29
CA ARG A 99 -6.95 -7.31 -8.50
C ARG A 99 -6.20 -8.30 -7.59
N SER A 100 -6.67 -8.43 -6.37
CA SER A 100 -6.36 -9.55 -5.46
C SER A 100 -7.68 -10.12 -4.94
N GLU A 101 -7.74 -11.43 -4.75
CA GLU A 101 -8.89 -12.11 -4.20
C GLU A 101 -8.46 -12.93 -2.99
N LEU A 102 -9.12 -12.68 -1.86
CA LEU A 102 -8.92 -13.45 -0.65
C LEU A 102 -10.03 -14.49 -0.49
N ASP A 103 -9.76 -15.50 0.32
CA ASP A 103 -10.75 -16.51 0.68
C ASP A 103 -11.32 -17.32 -0.51
N VAL A 104 -10.57 -17.51 -1.59
CA VAL A 104 -11.01 -18.23 -2.79
C VAL A 104 -11.03 -19.75 -2.52
N PRO A 105 -12.16 -20.46 -2.74
CA PRO A 105 -12.20 -21.91 -2.66
C PRO A 105 -11.23 -22.56 -3.66
N ALA A 106 -10.58 -23.67 -3.29
CA ALA A 106 -9.63 -24.33 -4.19
C ALA A 106 -10.26 -24.77 -5.54
N THR A 107 -11.57 -24.99 -5.58
CA THR A 107 -12.34 -25.32 -6.79
C THR A 107 -12.48 -24.16 -7.77
N GLU A 108 -12.28 -22.92 -7.32
CA GLU A 108 -12.47 -21.68 -8.09
C GLU A 108 -11.13 -21.04 -8.50
N LEU A 109 -9.99 -21.66 -8.18
CA LEU A 109 -8.65 -21.13 -8.47
C LEU A 109 -8.44 -20.75 -9.94
N ALA A 110 -8.94 -21.56 -10.88
CA ALA A 110 -8.77 -21.27 -12.30
C ALA A 110 -9.45 -19.95 -12.71
N GLU A 111 -10.66 -19.70 -12.20
CA GLU A 111 -11.42 -18.49 -12.48
C GLU A 111 -10.77 -17.27 -11.83
N ALA A 112 -10.38 -17.39 -10.55
CA ALA A 112 -9.69 -16.31 -9.83
C ALA A 112 -8.35 -15.94 -10.49
N ILE A 113 -7.57 -16.92 -10.96
CA ILE A 113 -6.31 -16.66 -11.70
C ILE A 113 -6.59 -15.87 -12.97
N ALA A 114 -7.62 -16.25 -13.73
CA ALA A 114 -8.01 -15.53 -14.95
C ALA A 114 -8.48 -14.10 -14.64
N ALA A 115 -9.26 -13.90 -13.59
CA ALA A 115 -9.76 -12.59 -13.17
C ALA A 115 -8.62 -11.66 -12.71
N VAL A 116 -7.66 -12.17 -11.94
CA VAL A 116 -6.47 -11.41 -11.54
C VAL A 116 -5.62 -11.03 -12.75
N ARG A 117 -5.43 -11.94 -13.71
CA ARG A 117 -4.71 -11.63 -14.97
C ARG A 117 -5.39 -10.54 -15.79
N ALA A 118 -6.69 -10.64 -15.97
CA ALA A 118 -7.46 -9.65 -16.72
C ALA A 118 -7.33 -8.24 -16.13
N SER A 119 -7.09 -8.11 -14.82
CA SER A 119 -6.93 -6.81 -14.16
C SER A 119 -5.75 -5.99 -14.68
N ALA A 120 -4.74 -6.62 -15.29
CA ALA A 120 -3.61 -5.93 -15.94
C ALA A 120 -4.05 -5.02 -17.10
N HIS A 121 -5.21 -5.28 -17.70
CA HIS A 121 -5.78 -4.54 -18.82
C HIS A 121 -7.04 -3.76 -18.43
N SER A 122 -7.26 -3.54 -17.14
CA SER A 122 -8.40 -2.76 -16.65
C SER A 122 -8.28 -1.28 -17.02
N GLY A 123 -9.42 -0.59 -17.16
CA GLY A 123 -9.46 0.84 -17.50
C GLY A 123 -8.66 1.71 -16.53
N ARG A 124 -8.67 1.38 -15.23
CA ARG A 124 -7.87 2.07 -14.21
C ARG A 124 -6.35 1.94 -14.41
N VAL A 125 -5.87 0.78 -14.84
CA VAL A 125 -4.44 0.60 -15.16
C VAL A 125 -4.07 1.43 -16.40
N ALA A 126 -4.95 1.48 -17.40
CA ALA A 126 -4.75 2.34 -18.57
C ALA A 126 -4.67 3.82 -18.18
N ALA A 127 -5.61 4.31 -17.37
CA ALA A 127 -5.65 5.70 -16.91
C ALA A 127 -4.41 6.10 -16.08
N TYR A 128 -3.93 5.21 -15.20
CA TYR A 128 -2.70 5.45 -14.44
C TYR A 128 -1.47 5.55 -15.36
N ARG A 129 -1.40 4.72 -16.41
CA ARG A 129 -0.30 4.74 -17.37
C ARG A 129 -0.28 6.01 -18.23
N GLU A 130 -1.44 6.55 -18.61
CA GLU A 130 -1.51 7.79 -19.39
C GLU A 130 -0.97 9.01 -18.61
N ARG A 131 -1.04 8.96 -17.27
CA ARG A 131 -0.66 10.07 -16.40
C ARG A 131 0.75 9.95 -15.82
N THR A 132 1.38 8.80 -15.96
CA THR A 132 2.75 8.58 -15.50
C THR A 132 3.73 8.84 -16.64
N THR A 133 4.77 9.63 -16.37
CA THR A 133 5.77 10.06 -17.37
C THR A 133 6.80 8.98 -17.71
N VAL A 134 6.74 7.84 -17.04
CA VAL A 134 7.62 6.69 -17.28
C VAL A 134 7.07 5.93 -18.48
N GLU A 135 7.92 5.59 -19.46
CA GLU A 135 7.58 4.58 -20.48
C GLU A 135 7.28 3.27 -19.76
N ALA A 136 6.02 3.06 -19.39
CA ALA A 136 5.60 1.85 -18.72
C ALA A 136 5.76 0.70 -19.71
N GLY A 137 6.70 -0.20 -19.42
CA GLY A 137 6.86 -1.46 -20.13
C GLY A 137 5.54 -2.23 -20.24
N HIS A 138 5.52 -3.30 -21.03
CA HIS A 138 4.34 -4.15 -21.12
C HIS A 138 3.94 -4.65 -19.72
N VAL A 139 2.71 -4.34 -19.32
CA VAL A 139 2.14 -4.82 -18.06
C VAL A 139 1.73 -6.26 -18.27
N GLU A 140 2.55 -7.18 -17.79
CA GLU A 140 2.25 -8.60 -17.77
C GLU A 140 2.02 -9.06 -16.33
N MET A 141 1.21 -10.09 -16.17
CA MET A 141 0.72 -10.53 -14.86
C MET A 141 1.12 -11.97 -14.57
N ALA A 142 2.00 -12.13 -13.59
CA ALA A 142 2.09 -13.37 -12.83
C ALA A 142 1.06 -13.36 -11.69
N VAL A 143 0.73 -14.53 -11.17
CA VAL A 143 -0.28 -14.67 -10.10
C VAL A 143 0.30 -15.45 -8.93
N LEU A 144 0.20 -14.89 -7.72
CA LEU A 144 0.58 -15.58 -6.49
C LEU A 144 -0.61 -16.36 -5.94
N LEU A 145 -0.34 -17.59 -5.51
CA LEU A 145 -1.29 -18.48 -4.84
C LEU A 145 -0.73 -18.83 -3.46
N GLN A 146 -1.43 -18.41 -2.41
CA GLN A 146 -1.05 -18.66 -1.02
C GLN A 146 -2.22 -19.27 -0.25
N PRO A 147 -2.02 -20.28 0.61
CA PRO A 147 -3.07 -20.75 1.51
C PRO A 147 -3.64 -19.60 2.34
N PHE A 148 -4.96 -19.45 2.35
CA PHE A 148 -5.63 -18.36 3.05
C PHE A 148 -6.17 -18.81 4.40
N ARG A 149 -5.91 -17.98 5.41
CA ARG A 149 -6.62 -17.99 6.68
C ARG A 149 -6.94 -16.56 7.09
N PRO A 150 -8.12 -16.30 7.68
CA PRO A 150 -8.43 -15.00 8.23
C PRO A 150 -7.39 -14.59 9.29
N PRO A 151 -6.77 -13.41 9.16
CA PRO A 151 -5.80 -12.95 10.14
C PRO A 151 -6.47 -12.46 11.43
N VAL A 152 -5.78 -12.66 12.56
CA VAL A 152 -6.17 -12.06 13.84
C VAL A 152 -5.94 -10.55 13.79
N ARG A 153 -4.77 -10.16 13.29
CA ARG A 153 -4.33 -8.78 13.07
C ARG A 153 -3.50 -8.70 11.81
N SER A 154 -3.48 -7.52 11.20
CA SER A 154 -2.65 -7.21 10.04
C SER A 154 -1.95 -5.89 10.25
N GLY A 155 -0.74 -5.77 9.68
CA GLY A 155 0.10 -4.60 9.84
C GLY A 155 0.87 -4.22 8.58
N LEU A 156 1.19 -2.94 8.53
CA LEU A 156 2.08 -2.31 7.57
C LEU A 156 3.25 -1.69 8.33
N TRP A 157 4.45 -1.91 7.83
CA TRP A 157 5.65 -1.23 8.31
C TRP A 157 6.27 -0.41 7.19
N LEU A 158 6.40 0.90 7.42
CA LEU A 158 7.13 1.79 6.55
C LEU A 158 8.48 2.15 7.18
N GLY A 159 9.50 1.44 6.74
CA GLY A 159 10.87 1.57 7.12
C GLY A 159 11.60 2.70 6.39
N ARG A 160 12.22 3.61 7.16
CA ARG A 160 12.94 4.79 6.64
C ARG A 160 14.46 4.70 6.77
N GLY A 161 14.95 3.65 7.42
CA GLY A 161 16.37 3.42 7.69
C GLY A 161 16.56 2.45 8.85
N PRO A 162 17.79 1.98 9.14
CA PRO A 162 18.03 0.95 10.15
C PRO A 162 17.38 1.30 11.49
N GLY A 163 16.45 0.46 11.97
CA GLY A 163 15.73 0.69 13.23
C GLY A 163 14.68 1.79 13.22
N ARG A 164 14.54 2.56 12.12
CA ARG A 164 13.63 3.69 12.01
C ARG A 164 12.46 3.36 11.08
N GLY A 165 11.25 3.57 11.56
CA GLY A 165 10.06 3.38 10.73
C GLY A 165 8.77 3.63 11.50
N ARG A 166 7.66 3.47 10.79
CA ARG A 166 6.32 3.56 11.33
C ARG A 166 5.61 2.23 11.15
N LEU A 167 5.03 1.72 12.22
CA LEU A 167 4.12 0.59 12.22
C LEU A 167 2.69 1.13 12.22
N GLU A 168 1.83 0.65 11.33
CA GLU A 168 0.37 0.78 11.42
C GLU A 168 -0.28 -0.60 11.44
N TRP A 169 -1.29 -0.81 12.27
CA TRP A 169 -1.96 -2.11 12.36
C TRP A 169 -3.45 -2.01 12.74
N THR A 170 -4.19 -3.07 12.41
CA THR A 170 -5.60 -3.24 12.76
C THR A 170 -5.89 -4.70 13.14
N GLU A 171 -7.01 -4.91 13.86
CA GLU A 171 -7.60 -6.24 14.01
C GLU A 171 -8.19 -6.68 12.66
N GLY A 172 -8.10 -7.98 12.37
CA GLY A 172 -8.61 -8.56 11.13
C GLY A 172 -7.75 -8.28 9.89
N SER A 173 -8.41 -8.15 8.74
CA SER A 173 -7.80 -8.11 7.41
C SER A 173 -6.94 -6.85 7.18
N GLY A 174 -5.81 -7.04 6.49
CA GLY A 174 -4.96 -5.96 6.01
C GLY A 174 -5.61 -5.11 4.93
N GLU A 175 -6.62 -5.64 4.21
CA GLU A 175 -7.35 -4.86 3.19
C GLU A 175 -7.98 -3.60 3.77
N THR A 176 -8.47 -3.65 5.02
CA THR A 176 -9.06 -2.51 5.71
C THR A 176 -8.03 -1.43 6.04
N LEU A 177 -6.80 -1.84 6.33
CA LEU A 177 -5.68 -0.93 6.59
C LEU A 177 -5.23 -0.26 5.29
N VAL A 178 -5.07 -1.04 4.22
CA VAL A 178 -4.65 -0.55 2.90
C VAL A 178 -5.71 0.35 2.28
N SER A 179 -7.00 0.00 2.32
CA SER A 179 -8.07 0.85 1.79
C SER A 179 -8.24 2.15 2.59
N GLY A 180 -7.76 2.19 3.83
CA GLY A 180 -7.96 3.31 4.74
C GLY A 180 -9.39 3.38 5.29
N ALA A 181 -10.17 2.30 5.22
CA ALA A 181 -11.52 2.22 5.79
C ALA A 181 -11.54 2.20 7.33
N VAL A 182 -10.38 2.29 7.98
CA VAL A 182 -10.24 2.47 9.43
C VAL A 182 -9.12 3.44 9.74
N THR A 183 -9.20 4.07 10.92
CA THR A 183 -8.03 4.72 11.53
C THR A 183 -7.23 3.67 12.30
N PRO A 184 -5.98 3.36 11.89
CA PRO A 184 -5.24 2.27 12.48
C PRO A 184 -4.61 2.61 13.83
N ALA A 185 -4.24 1.58 14.58
CA ALA A 185 -3.25 1.72 15.62
C ALA A 185 -1.89 2.05 14.98
N TRP A 186 -1.04 2.81 15.65
CA TRP A 186 0.27 3.13 15.09
C TRP A 186 1.35 3.25 16.15
N GLU A 187 2.59 3.06 15.71
CA GLU A 187 3.81 3.22 16.51
C GLU A 187 4.90 3.86 15.66
N GLU A 188 5.67 4.78 16.26
CA GLU A 188 6.87 5.36 15.65
C GLU A 188 8.11 4.79 16.32
N TRP A 189 9.11 4.45 15.52
CA TRP A 189 10.29 3.71 15.93
C TRP A 189 11.59 4.40 15.51
N THR A 190 12.58 4.26 16.39
CA THR A 190 13.97 4.69 16.23
C THR A 190 14.90 3.51 16.55
N PRO A 191 16.21 3.60 16.23
CA PRO A 191 17.17 2.56 16.65
C PRO A 191 17.14 2.25 18.15
N GLU A 192 16.73 3.21 18.97
CA GLU A 192 16.62 3.10 20.43
C GLU A 192 15.32 2.41 20.88
N GLY A 193 14.34 2.23 19.98
CA GLY A 193 13.05 1.59 20.23
C GLY A 193 11.85 2.45 19.85
N ARG A 194 10.67 2.06 20.35
CA ARG A 194 9.40 2.79 20.16
C ARG A 194 9.46 4.15 20.86
N THR A 195 9.20 5.23 20.12
CA THR A 195 9.23 6.61 20.64
C THR A 195 7.84 7.21 20.80
N ALA A 196 6.86 6.75 20.03
CA ALA A 196 5.48 7.20 20.12
C ALA A 196 4.51 6.12 19.63
N GLY A 197 3.22 6.34 19.84
CA GLY A 197 2.16 5.54 19.23
C GLY A 197 0.78 6.07 19.59
N SER A 198 -0.24 5.41 19.03
CA SER A 198 -1.63 5.68 19.39
C SER A 198 -1.95 5.23 20.82
N GLU A 199 -3.17 5.54 21.28
CA GLU A 199 -3.67 5.11 22.60
C GLU A 199 -3.77 3.58 22.75
N ARG A 200 -3.77 2.85 21.63
CA ARG A 200 -3.75 1.38 21.67
C ARG A 200 -2.39 0.89 22.16
N ALA A 201 -2.42 -0.19 22.94
CA ALA A 201 -1.21 -0.84 23.41
C ALA A 201 -0.32 -1.26 22.24
N ALA A 202 1.00 -1.25 22.45
CA ALA A 202 1.94 -1.72 21.44
C ALA A 202 1.64 -3.17 21.06
N TRP A 203 1.83 -3.51 19.78
CA TRP A 203 1.50 -4.86 19.32
C TRP A 203 2.61 -5.84 19.70
N GLU A 204 2.24 -6.78 20.57
CA GLU A 204 3.02 -7.97 20.92
C GLU A 204 2.40 -9.22 20.27
N SER A 205 3.24 -10.10 19.71
CA SER A 205 2.83 -11.41 19.18
C SER A 205 3.86 -12.47 19.56
N GLY A 206 3.42 -13.60 20.11
CA GLY A 206 4.32 -14.66 20.57
C GLY A 206 5.33 -14.21 21.65
N GLY A 207 4.98 -13.20 22.46
CA GLY A 207 5.87 -12.61 23.47
C GLY A 207 6.96 -11.71 22.90
N GLN A 208 6.82 -11.26 21.66
CA GLN A 208 7.77 -10.35 21.00
C GLN A 208 7.06 -9.12 20.46
N SER A 209 7.74 -7.97 20.58
CA SER A 209 7.28 -6.72 20.00
C SER A 209 7.33 -6.80 18.48
N VAL A 210 6.18 -6.55 17.84
CA VAL A 210 6.05 -6.61 16.38
C VAL A 210 6.81 -5.49 15.70
N GLY A 211 6.81 -4.28 16.27
CA GLY A 211 7.62 -3.17 15.75
C GLY A 211 9.13 -3.46 15.80
N ALA A 212 9.61 -4.13 16.86
CA ALA A 212 11.00 -4.60 16.93
C ALA A 212 11.31 -5.68 15.88
N ALA A 213 10.36 -6.58 15.60
CA ALA A 213 10.49 -7.58 14.55
C ALA A 213 10.58 -6.92 13.15
N CYS A 214 9.78 -5.89 12.88
CA CYS A 214 9.85 -5.11 11.64
C CYS A 214 11.20 -4.42 11.47
N ALA A 215 11.65 -3.71 12.51
CA ALA A 215 12.95 -3.04 12.53
C ALA A 215 14.12 -4.01 12.28
N LYS A 216 14.07 -5.20 12.90
CA LYS A 216 15.06 -6.27 12.71
C LYS A 216 15.04 -6.80 11.27
N LEU A 217 13.87 -7.08 10.71
CA LEU A 217 13.73 -7.59 9.35
C LEU A 217 14.23 -6.57 8.33
N GLN A 218 13.83 -5.31 8.45
CA GLN A 218 14.33 -4.25 7.57
C GLN A 218 15.86 -4.13 7.63
N LYS A 219 16.45 -4.22 8.83
CA LYS A 219 17.91 -4.23 8.98
C LYS A 219 18.55 -5.41 8.22
N ALA A 220 17.93 -6.58 8.25
CA ALA A 220 18.40 -7.74 7.50
C ALA A 220 18.24 -7.58 5.98
N LEU A 221 17.20 -6.88 5.52
CA LEU A 221 16.97 -6.52 4.12
C LEU A 221 17.95 -5.44 3.64
N GLY A 222 18.55 -4.66 4.54
CA GLY A 222 19.61 -3.69 4.21
C GLY A 222 19.14 -2.44 3.46
N VAL A 223 17.83 -2.30 3.23
CA VAL A 223 17.21 -1.16 2.53
C VAL A 223 16.00 -0.65 3.32
N PRO A 224 15.59 0.62 3.14
CA PRO A 224 14.26 1.08 3.53
C PRO A 224 13.20 0.13 2.96
N ALA A 225 12.22 -0.26 3.77
CA ALA A 225 11.30 -1.35 3.44
C ALA A 225 9.85 -0.95 3.72
N ASP A 226 8.99 -1.22 2.77
CA ASP A 226 7.55 -1.32 2.94
C ASP A 226 7.21 -2.80 3.12
N LEU A 227 6.67 -3.17 4.28
CA LEU A 227 6.37 -4.55 4.66
C LEU A 227 4.90 -4.69 4.98
N GLU A 228 4.23 -5.65 4.35
CA GLU A 228 2.91 -6.11 4.76
C GLU A 228 3.05 -7.44 5.50
N PHE A 229 2.30 -7.60 6.58
CA PHE A 229 2.33 -8.83 7.37
C PHE A 229 1.04 -9.02 8.15
N ALA A 230 0.84 -10.25 8.61
CA ALA A 230 -0.31 -10.60 9.43
C ALA A 230 0.06 -11.56 10.53
N GLN A 231 -0.75 -11.57 11.58
CA GLN A 231 -0.75 -12.62 12.57
C GLN A 231 -1.80 -13.65 12.20
N LEU A 232 -1.33 -14.84 11.83
CA LEU A 232 -2.14 -16.04 11.65
C LEU A 232 -1.98 -16.88 12.91
N ASP A 233 -3.07 -17.04 13.67
CA ASP A 233 -3.05 -17.66 14.99
C ASP A 233 -2.04 -16.96 15.92
N GLU A 234 -1.01 -17.66 16.40
CA GLU A 234 0.07 -17.10 17.25
C GLU A 234 1.34 -16.74 16.46
N LYS A 235 1.30 -16.81 15.12
CA LYS A 235 2.49 -16.64 14.27
C LYS A 235 2.39 -15.38 13.41
N LEU A 236 3.46 -14.59 13.45
CA LEU A 236 3.67 -13.50 12.51
C LEU A 236 4.17 -14.06 11.17
N VAL A 237 3.50 -13.70 10.07
CA VAL A 237 3.88 -14.06 8.70
C VAL A 237 4.01 -12.82 7.84
N TRP A 238 5.05 -12.76 7.02
CA TRP A 238 5.34 -11.65 6.12
C TRP A 238 4.68 -11.90 4.77
N LEU A 239 3.83 -10.98 4.35
CA LEU A 239 2.93 -11.14 3.20
C LEU A 239 3.43 -10.40 1.96
N GLN A 240 4.24 -9.35 2.13
CA GLN A 240 4.82 -8.59 1.02
C GLN A 240 6.01 -7.78 1.52
N PHE A 241 6.99 -7.56 0.63
CA PHE A 241 8.09 -6.63 0.83
C PHE A 241 8.30 -5.84 -0.46
N ARG A 242 8.43 -4.53 -0.31
CA ARG A 242 8.90 -3.62 -1.36
C ARG A 242 10.02 -2.73 -0.81
N PRO A 243 11.14 -2.54 -1.53
CA PRO A 243 12.14 -1.55 -1.19
C PRO A 243 11.56 -0.15 -1.43
N MET A 244 11.85 0.75 -0.52
CA MET A 244 11.52 2.16 -0.69
C MET A 244 12.74 2.88 -1.23
N THR A 245 12.67 3.45 -2.43
CA THR A 245 13.64 4.45 -2.87
C THR A 245 13.41 5.72 -2.07
N ALA A 246 14.50 6.34 -1.61
CA ALA A 246 14.46 7.54 -0.79
C ALA A 246 13.95 8.75 -1.59
N ALA A 247 12.62 8.81 -1.74
CA ALA A 247 11.87 9.99 -2.17
C ALA A 247 10.52 10.07 -1.42
N LEU A 248 10.39 9.37 -0.28
CA LEU A 248 9.42 9.77 0.72
C LEU A 248 9.97 11.02 1.38
N GLY A 249 9.45 12.16 0.94
CA GLY A 249 9.90 13.51 1.27
C GLY A 249 10.56 13.60 2.64
N GLU A 250 11.79 14.13 2.62
CA GLU A 250 12.35 14.81 3.77
C GLU A 250 11.24 15.70 4.39
N ALA A 251 11.24 15.76 5.73
CA ALA A 251 10.43 16.75 6.44
C ALA A 251 10.58 18.10 5.69
N PRO A 252 9.48 18.82 5.42
CA PRO A 252 9.53 20.00 4.58
C PRO A 252 10.63 20.93 5.06
N ASP A 253 11.43 21.41 4.11
CA ASP A 253 12.37 22.50 4.31
C ASP A 253 11.69 23.59 5.17
N GLU A 254 12.28 23.94 6.32
CA GLU A 254 11.78 24.95 7.28
C GLU A 254 11.61 26.35 6.64
N ARG A 255 11.87 26.47 5.34
CA ARG A 255 11.84 27.67 4.51
C ARG A 255 10.57 27.84 3.68
N VAL A 256 9.61 26.91 3.68
CA VAL A 256 8.33 27.11 2.95
C VAL A 256 7.38 28.02 3.75
N ASP A 257 7.68 29.32 3.64
CA ASP A 257 6.81 30.50 3.69
C ASP A 257 5.48 30.43 4.48
N ARG A 258 5.55 30.86 5.75
CA ARG A 258 5.08 32.18 6.28
C ARG A 258 3.90 32.93 5.61
N ARG A 259 2.99 32.26 4.89
CA ARG A 259 1.76 32.87 4.32
C ARG A 259 0.45 32.30 4.87
N LEU A 260 0.51 31.38 5.84
CA LEU A 260 -0.64 30.99 6.69
C LEU A 260 -0.49 31.46 8.15
N ALA A 261 0.58 32.23 8.45
CA ALA A 261 0.85 32.74 9.80
C ALA A 261 0.02 33.99 10.18
N GLU A 262 -0.74 34.57 9.25
CA GLU A 262 -1.68 35.67 9.52
C GLU A 262 -3.12 35.12 9.59
N ARG A 263 -3.43 34.60 10.79
CA ARG A 263 -4.70 34.28 11.48
C ARG A 263 -6.06 34.51 10.75
N PRO A 264 -7.09 33.73 11.15
CA PRO A 264 -7.87 34.16 12.33
C PRO A 264 -7.64 33.28 13.56
N ASP A 265 -7.60 33.93 14.73
CA ASP A 265 -7.98 33.28 15.98
C ASP A 265 -9.40 32.73 15.81
N GLY A 266 -9.57 31.41 15.94
CA GLY A 266 -10.87 30.79 15.73
C GLY A 266 -10.83 29.29 15.96
N GLY A 267 -10.92 28.88 17.22
CA GLY A 267 -11.43 27.55 17.55
C GLY A 267 -12.72 27.32 16.77
N ASP A 268 -12.85 26.15 16.14
CA ASP A 268 -13.86 25.69 15.18
C ASP A 268 -13.62 25.81 13.65
N GLN A 269 -12.59 26.52 13.15
CA GLN A 269 -12.33 26.53 11.70
C GLN A 269 -11.15 25.66 11.24
N LEU A 270 -10.32 25.21 12.18
CA LEU A 270 -9.15 24.38 11.91
C LEU A 270 -9.43 22.91 12.26
N VAL A 271 -9.26 22.03 11.27
CA VAL A 271 -9.32 20.58 11.41
C VAL A 271 -7.90 20.02 11.34
N ARG A 272 -7.61 19.01 12.19
CA ARG A 272 -6.34 18.28 12.18
C ARG A 272 -6.56 16.84 11.79
N GLY A 273 -5.64 16.30 11.02
CA GLY A 273 -5.54 14.89 10.67
C GLY A 273 -4.08 14.45 10.61
N ILE A 274 -3.81 13.42 9.83
CA ILE A 274 -2.48 12.87 9.61
C ILE A 274 -1.87 13.57 8.39
N ALA A 275 -0.67 14.14 8.56
CA ALA A 275 0.14 14.69 7.47
C ALA A 275 0.59 13.55 6.54
N ALA A 276 -0.17 13.31 5.47
CA ALA A 276 0.02 12.16 4.61
C ALA A 276 0.95 12.50 3.44
N SER A 277 0.69 13.59 2.72
CA SER A 277 1.52 14.05 1.59
C SER A 277 1.73 15.56 1.71
N GLY A 278 2.99 16.01 1.59
CA GLY A 278 3.37 17.40 1.81
C GLY A 278 2.85 18.36 0.74
N GLY A 279 2.88 19.65 1.07
CA GLY A 279 2.51 20.74 0.16
C GLY A 279 1.30 21.55 0.65
N LEU A 280 1.04 22.65 -0.04
CA LEU A 280 -0.02 23.62 0.28
C LEU A 280 -0.98 23.75 -0.90
N ALA A 281 -2.28 23.79 -0.61
CA ALA A 281 -3.30 24.06 -1.62
C ALA A 281 -4.46 24.86 -1.04
N THR A 282 -5.03 25.75 -1.85
CA THR A 282 -6.26 26.46 -1.52
C THR A 282 -7.25 26.31 -2.67
N ALA A 283 -8.35 25.62 -2.44
CA ALA A 283 -9.40 25.42 -3.44
C ALA A 283 -10.74 25.09 -2.79
N ARG A 284 -11.82 25.08 -3.57
CA ARG A 284 -13.16 24.72 -3.11
C ARG A 284 -13.20 23.27 -2.59
N GLY A 285 -13.75 23.05 -1.40
CA GLY A 285 -13.95 21.70 -0.86
C GLY A 285 -15.18 21.02 -1.45
N LEU A 286 -14.99 19.87 -2.11
CA LEU A 286 -16.07 19.06 -2.67
C LEU A 286 -16.10 17.69 -2.01
N ARG A 287 -17.20 17.39 -1.31
CA ARG A 287 -17.44 16.06 -0.75
C ARG A 287 -18.13 15.15 -1.73
N LEU A 288 -17.41 14.13 -2.15
CA LEU A 288 -17.90 13.08 -3.04
C LEU A 288 -18.06 11.77 -2.25
N ARG A 289 -19.00 10.95 -2.70
CA ARG A 289 -19.18 9.57 -2.21
C ARG A 289 -18.92 8.54 -3.30
N ASP A 290 -18.88 8.99 -4.55
CA ASP A 290 -18.77 8.18 -5.75
C ASP A 290 -17.89 8.95 -6.74
N VAL A 291 -17.12 8.21 -7.55
CA VAL A 291 -16.17 8.76 -8.53
C VAL A 291 -16.88 9.38 -9.73
N ASP A 292 -18.12 8.97 -10.02
CA ASP A 292 -18.93 9.46 -11.13
C ASP A 292 -19.80 10.67 -10.74
N ASP A 293 -19.57 11.26 -9.56
CA ASP A 293 -20.35 12.40 -9.09
C ASP A 293 -20.15 13.62 -10.01
N PRO A 294 -21.22 14.11 -10.69
CA PRO A 294 -21.10 15.16 -11.71
C PRO A 294 -20.73 16.53 -11.13
N ARG A 295 -20.68 16.65 -9.79
CA ARG A 295 -20.24 17.87 -9.10
C ARG A 295 -18.71 17.99 -9.06
N TRP A 296 -17.96 16.95 -9.45
CA TRP A 296 -16.50 17.02 -9.48
C TRP A 296 -16.01 18.13 -10.39
N GLU A 297 -15.04 18.90 -9.89
CA GLU A 297 -14.40 20.00 -10.61
C GLU A 297 -12.87 19.79 -10.49
N PRO A 298 -12.13 19.61 -11.60
CA PRO A 298 -10.68 19.56 -11.57
C PRO A 298 -10.09 20.78 -10.86
N GLY A 299 -9.10 20.56 -9.99
CA GLY A 299 -8.50 21.58 -9.13
C GLY A 299 -9.25 21.85 -7.82
N ALA A 300 -10.34 21.15 -7.52
CA ALA A 300 -10.98 21.22 -6.20
C ALA A 300 -10.19 20.45 -5.12
N VAL A 301 -10.49 20.72 -3.85
CA VAL A 301 -10.08 19.84 -2.74
C VAL A 301 -11.06 18.68 -2.67
N LEU A 302 -10.56 17.47 -2.92
CA LEU A 302 -11.34 16.23 -2.84
C LEU A 302 -11.54 15.85 -1.37
N LEU A 303 -12.79 15.86 -0.91
CA LEU A 303 -13.19 15.35 0.40
C LEU A 303 -13.92 14.02 0.22
N THR A 304 -13.42 12.94 0.82
CA THR A 304 -14.11 11.64 0.80
C THR A 304 -13.87 10.87 2.10
N GLU A 305 -14.56 9.76 2.31
CA GLU A 305 -14.39 8.96 3.52
C GLU A 305 -13.08 8.17 3.48
N HIS A 306 -12.90 7.44 2.38
CA HIS A 306 -11.68 6.73 2.00
C HIS A 306 -11.62 6.69 0.47
N THR A 307 -10.52 6.18 -0.08
CA THR A 307 -10.32 6.07 -1.53
C THR A 307 -9.97 4.64 -1.89
N ASP A 308 -10.41 4.21 -3.06
CA ASP A 308 -9.97 3.00 -3.73
C ASP A 308 -9.34 3.38 -5.10
N PRO A 309 -8.85 2.41 -5.89
CA PRO A 309 -8.20 2.66 -7.17
C PRO A 309 -9.01 3.46 -8.19
N ASP A 310 -10.35 3.42 -8.11
CA ASP A 310 -11.20 4.12 -9.08
C ASP A 310 -11.21 5.63 -8.82
N TRP A 311 -10.74 6.09 -7.65
CA TRP A 311 -10.57 7.51 -7.31
C TRP A 311 -9.30 8.14 -7.91
N VAL A 312 -8.35 7.33 -8.39
CA VAL A 312 -7.05 7.82 -8.90
C VAL A 312 -7.19 8.93 -9.96
N PRO A 313 -8.13 8.85 -10.93
CA PRO A 313 -8.34 9.94 -11.88
C PRO A 313 -8.73 11.27 -11.22
N LEU A 314 -9.62 11.25 -10.22
CA LEU A 314 -10.01 12.46 -9.49
C LEU A 314 -8.85 12.96 -8.62
N MET A 315 -8.12 12.04 -7.97
CA MET A 315 -6.97 12.39 -7.12
C MET A 315 -5.88 13.13 -7.89
N ALA A 316 -5.59 12.71 -9.12
CA ALA A 316 -4.58 13.37 -9.96
C ALA A 316 -5.01 14.74 -10.50
N GLU A 317 -6.30 15.04 -10.49
CA GLU A 317 -6.83 16.36 -10.86
C GLU A 317 -7.06 17.26 -9.64
N ALA A 318 -7.03 16.72 -8.42
CA ALA A 318 -7.33 17.44 -7.20
C ALA A 318 -6.21 18.42 -6.83
N ALA A 319 -6.58 19.58 -6.28
CA ALA A 319 -5.60 20.48 -5.67
C ALA A 319 -5.08 19.94 -4.32
N ALA A 320 -5.91 19.20 -3.59
CA ALA A 320 -5.54 18.46 -2.39
C ALA A 320 -6.56 17.36 -2.08
N LEU A 321 -6.17 16.39 -1.25
CA LEU A 321 -7.01 15.29 -0.78
C LEU A 321 -7.19 15.34 0.73
N VAL A 322 -8.44 15.20 1.20
CA VAL A 322 -8.75 15.03 2.63
C VAL A 322 -9.68 13.84 2.83
N THR A 323 -9.28 12.89 3.67
CA THR A 323 -10.09 11.71 3.99
C THR A 323 -10.53 11.66 5.45
N ALA A 324 -11.76 11.19 5.71
CA ALA A 324 -12.23 11.00 7.09
C ALA A 324 -11.45 9.88 7.81
N GLU A 325 -11.13 8.82 7.10
CA GLU A 325 -10.45 7.64 7.63
C GLU A 325 -9.08 7.45 6.95
N GLY A 326 -8.31 6.47 7.43
CA GLY A 326 -7.01 6.13 6.88
C GLY A 326 -5.84 6.63 7.73
N GLY A 327 -4.73 5.91 7.60
CA GLY A 327 -3.47 6.21 8.25
C GLY A 327 -2.48 6.94 7.34
N MET A 328 -1.21 6.92 7.73
CA MET A 328 -0.11 7.39 6.88
C MET A 328 0.20 6.41 5.75
N LEU A 329 -0.21 5.15 5.88
CA LEU A 329 0.13 4.05 4.96
C LEU A 329 -1.07 3.55 4.13
N CYS A 330 -2.20 4.25 4.15
CA CYS A 330 -3.37 3.87 3.33
C CYS A 330 -3.22 4.30 1.86
N HIS A 331 -4.12 3.79 1.01
CA HIS A 331 -4.18 4.07 -0.43
C HIS A 331 -4.14 5.57 -0.75
N ALA A 332 -5.00 6.37 -0.09
CA ALA A 332 -5.04 7.83 -0.25
C ALA A 332 -3.66 8.46 -0.04
N ALA A 333 -2.97 8.08 1.04
CA ALA A 333 -1.68 8.62 1.40
C ALA A 333 -0.56 8.20 0.43
N ILE A 334 -0.56 6.93 0.00
CA ILE A 334 0.44 6.40 -0.94
C ILE A 334 0.30 7.10 -2.29
N VAL A 335 -0.89 7.06 -2.88
CA VAL A 335 -1.12 7.61 -4.23
C VAL A 335 -0.95 9.13 -4.23
N ALA A 336 -1.40 9.84 -3.20
CA ALA A 336 -1.20 11.30 -3.13
C ALA A 336 0.29 11.69 -3.13
N ARG A 337 1.17 10.91 -2.50
CA ARG A 337 2.63 11.15 -2.55
C ARG A 337 3.19 10.91 -3.94
N GLU A 338 2.76 9.83 -4.60
CA GLU A 338 3.20 9.53 -5.97
C GLU A 338 2.77 10.62 -6.97
N LEU A 339 1.58 11.18 -6.77
CA LEU A 339 1.04 12.26 -7.60
C LEU A 339 1.55 13.65 -7.19
N GLY A 340 2.26 13.78 -6.06
CA GLY A 340 2.68 15.07 -5.53
C GLY A 340 1.53 15.96 -5.06
N VAL A 341 0.39 15.37 -4.72
CA VAL A 341 -0.82 16.08 -4.27
C VAL A 341 -0.80 16.21 -2.74
N PRO A 342 -0.99 17.40 -2.16
CA PRO A 342 -1.11 17.57 -0.71
C PRO A 342 -2.24 16.72 -0.13
N CYS A 343 -1.98 16.01 0.98
CA CYS A 343 -2.96 15.08 1.54
C CYS A 343 -2.98 15.07 3.07
N VAL A 344 -4.21 15.12 3.62
CA VAL A 344 -4.50 14.97 5.05
C VAL A 344 -5.50 13.83 5.25
N THR A 345 -5.09 12.75 5.91
CA THR A 345 -5.97 11.59 6.17
C THR A 345 -6.47 11.57 7.61
N GLY A 346 -7.51 10.77 7.89
CA GLY A 346 -7.95 10.51 9.27
C GLY A 346 -8.51 11.72 10.01
N VAL A 347 -9.17 12.68 9.34
CA VAL A 347 -9.76 13.85 10.02
C VAL A 347 -11.03 13.53 10.83
N GLY A 348 -11.61 12.34 10.61
CA GLY A 348 -12.85 11.90 11.21
C GLY A 348 -14.10 12.39 10.46
N ALA A 349 -15.16 11.57 10.48
CA ALA A 349 -16.38 11.82 9.71
C ALA A 349 -17.08 13.15 10.07
N ALA A 350 -17.08 13.54 11.35
CA ALA A 350 -17.67 14.78 11.80
C ALA A 350 -16.92 16.01 11.27
N ALA A 351 -15.59 15.96 11.24
CA ALA A 351 -14.78 17.04 10.69
C ALA A 351 -14.90 17.11 9.16
N LEU A 352 -14.87 15.96 8.48
CA LEU A 352 -15.10 15.89 7.03
C LEU A 352 -16.44 16.53 6.63
N ALA A 353 -17.51 16.26 7.40
CA ALA A 353 -18.82 16.87 7.16
C ALA A 353 -18.81 18.39 7.33
N ARG A 354 -18.04 18.94 8.28
CA ARG A 354 -17.85 20.39 8.47
C ARG A 354 -17.08 21.03 7.31
N LEU A 355 -16.04 20.34 6.82
CA LEU A 355 -15.24 20.80 5.69
C LEU A 355 -16.05 20.86 4.38
N ALA A 356 -17.07 20.01 4.24
CA ALA A 356 -18.00 19.97 3.11
C ALA A 356 -18.99 21.17 3.04
N SER A 357 -18.55 22.34 3.46
CA SER A 357 -19.33 23.59 3.43
C SER A 357 -19.45 24.20 2.03
N GLY A 358 -18.69 23.70 1.06
CA GLY A 358 -18.60 24.28 -0.29
C GLY A 358 -17.76 25.56 -0.37
N ARG A 359 -17.18 26.00 0.75
CA ARG A 359 -16.24 27.13 0.83
C ARG A 359 -14.83 26.70 0.41
N PRO A 360 -13.95 27.67 0.08
CA PRO A 360 -12.54 27.39 -0.09
C PRO A 360 -11.94 26.82 1.19
N LEU A 361 -11.06 25.83 1.03
CA LEU A 361 -10.29 25.20 2.07
C LEU A 361 -8.82 25.49 1.82
N ALA A 362 -8.08 25.86 2.86
CA ALA A 362 -6.62 25.84 2.86
C ALA A 362 -6.16 24.50 3.47
N VAL A 363 -5.47 23.69 2.68
CA VAL A 363 -4.90 22.40 3.09
C VAL A 363 -3.40 22.54 3.20
N ASP A 364 -2.88 22.20 4.39
CA ASP A 364 -1.46 22.00 4.62
C ASP A 364 -1.20 20.52 4.88
N GLY A 365 -0.79 19.83 3.83
CA GLY A 365 -0.50 18.40 3.87
C GLY A 365 0.77 18.06 4.65
N SER A 366 1.66 19.06 4.84
CA SER A 366 2.88 18.93 5.64
C SER A 366 2.59 19.01 7.14
N ALA A 367 1.69 19.90 7.54
CA ALA A 367 1.27 20.06 8.93
C ALA A 367 0.10 19.15 9.32
N GLY A 368 -0.58 18.52 8.35
CA GLY A 368 -1.75 17.70 8.59
C GLY A 368 -2.97 18.52 8.99
N THR A 369 -3.14 19.72 8.43
CA THR A 369 -4.20 20.66 8.84
C THR A 369 -5.04 21.14 7.66
N VAL A 370 -6.33 21.39 7.93
CA VAL A 370 -7.28 21.93 6.97
C VAL A 370 -8.06 23.07 7.62
N ALA A 371 -8.07 24.25 7.00
CA ALA A 371 -8.80 25.42 7.46
C ALA A 371 -9.91 25.80 6.46
N VAL A 372 -11.09 26.13 6.97
CA VAL A 372 -12.17 26.69 6.12
C VAL A 372 -12.02 28.20 6.03
N LEU A 373 -11.99 28.74 4.81
CA LEU A 373 -11.82 30.17 4.54
C LEU A 373 -13.14 30.96 4.50
#